data_AF-A0AAD7YIX7-F1
#
_entry.id   AF-A0AAD7YIX7-F1
#
_cell.length_a   1.000
_cell.length_b   1.000
_cell.length_c   1.000
_cell.angle_alpha   90.00
_cell.angle_beta   90.00
_cell.angle_gamma   90.00
#
_symmetry.space_group_name_H-M   'P 1'
#
loop_
_entity.id
_entity.type
_entity.pdbx_description
1 polymer ?
#
loop_
_entity_poly.entity_id
_entity_poly.type
_entity_poly.pdbx_seq_one_letter_code
_entity_poly.pdbx_strand_id
1 'polypeptide(L)'
;MYQSKRKFDDVLPEVIDTLLKSPKFEKQLPEVGSWVEKLINYTTYGGKHGKGMLVPFVYQKFEDPKYFTEEKLHSARYLGWCIEMCLGSLIAMDDIIDKATMRRGQPCWYLRPDVGSSGINDCFLGYHCFTEAVELKFEKEPFYADLMKLINEEVLYTAIGQCLENSLRYTKARNNLDKFNMESIHAIALNKTTHFSFRFPLYAGLLLVNNGKERDTTEIMNICMDFGHILQYQNDHKDIYWDEASSGKVGTDIQEGKLTWFAVQALERCNEAQRSIFKEYYGSKDPEHEKRIKQLFDELQIDKVYENFRNSLYESLEHRIRKLPTKGEMEFCLEIMEAIRKQIF
;
A
#
# COMPACT_ATOMS: atom_id res chain seq x y z
N MET A 1 -7.06 -6.77 -17.89
CA MET A 1 -7.33 -6.28 -16.52
C MET A 1 -8.67 -6.75 -15.95
N TYR A 2 -9.84 -6.37 -16.51
CA TYR A 2 -11.16 -6.72 -15.93
C TYR A 2 -11.44 -8.23 -15.75
N GLN A 3 -11.18 -9.05 -16.77
CA GLN A 3 -11.35 -10.51 -16.64
C GLN A 3 -10.38 -11.12 -15.62
N SER A 4 -9.17 -10.57 -15.49
CA SER A 4 -8.18 -11.00 -14.50
C SER A 4 -8.65 -10.63 -13.08
N LYS A 5 -9.21 -9.42 -12.91
CA LYS A 5 -9.78 -8.98 -11.64
C LYS A 5 -10.94 -9.87 -11.19
N ARG A 6 -11.89 -10.17 -12.07
CA ARG A 6 -13.00 -11.07 -11.73
C ARG A 6 -12.50 -12.44 -11.28
N LYS A 7 -11.58 -13.06 -12.05
CA LYS A 7 -10.99 -14.35 -11.66
C LYS A 7 -10.21 -14.29 -10.35
N PHE A 8 -9.62 -13.14 -10.04
CA PHE A 8 -8.99 -12.91 -8.75
C PHE A 8 -10.07 -12.85 -7.67
N ASP A 9 -11.06 -11.97 -7.81
CA ASP A 9 -12.16 -11.78 -6.84
C ASP A 9 -12.95 -13.05 -6.54
N ASP A 10 -13.14 -13.93 -7.53
CA ASP A 10 -13.81 -15.22 -7.36
C ASP A 10 -13.07 -16.19 -6.41
N VAL A 11 -11.80 -15.91 -6.04
CA VAL A 11 -10.99 -16.73 -5.11
C VAL A 11 -11.18 -16.36 -3.64
N LEU A 12 -11.63 -15.13 -3.32
CA LEU A 12 -11.80 -14.71 -1.92
C LEU A 12 -12.73 -15.66 -1.12
N PRO A 13 -13.88 -16.13 -1.66
CA PRO A 13 -14.73 -17.08 -0.94
C PRO A 13 -14.01 -18.39 -0.60
N GLU A 14 -13.13 -18.90 -1.47
CA GLU A 14 -12.32 -20.10 -1.20
C GLU A 14 -11.33 -19.86 -0.05
N VAL A 15 -10.69 -18.69 -0.02
CA VAL A 15 -9.73 -18.32 1.04
C VAL A 15 -10.43 -18.26 2.39
N ILE A 16 -11.60 -17.61 2.46
CA ILE A 16 -12.40 -17.52 3.69
C ILE A 16 -12.90 -18.90 4.12
N ASP A 17 -13.45 -19.70 3.20
CA ASP A 17 -13.94 -21.05 3.49
C ASP A 17 -12.82 -21.97 4.01
N THR A 18 -11.64 -21.93 3.39
CA THR A 18 -10.46 -22.69 3.82
C THR A 18 -10.02 -22.28 5.21
N LEU A 19 -9.97 -20.97 5.49
CA LEU A 19 -9.63 -20.43 6.80
C LEU A 19 -10.62 -20.87 7.88
N LEU A 20 -11.93 -20.74 7.64
CA LEU A 20 -12.96 -21.03 8.64
C LEU A 20 -13.13 -22.53 8.91
N LYS A 21 -12.73 -23.39 7.97
CA LYS A 21 -12.65 -24.86 8.14
C LYS A 21 -11.35 -25.33 8.81
N SER A 22 -10.44 -24.41 9.16
CA SER A 22 -9.24 -24.84 9.88
C SER A 22 -9.60 -25.36 11.28
N PRO A 23 -8.90 -26.38 11.81
CA PRO A 23 -9.16 -26.88 13.15
C PRO A 23 -9.04 -25.81 14.26
N LYS A 24 -8.34 -24.69 13.99
CA LYS A 24 -8.22 -23.56 14.92
C LYS A 24 -9.53 -22.77 15.01
N PHE A 25 -10.31 -22.70 13.92
CA PHE A 25 -11.61 -22.02 13.83
C PHE A 25 -12.80 -22.94 14.06
N GLU A 26 -12.80 -24.18 13.53
CA GLU A 26 -13.91 -25.13 13.71
C GLU A 26 -14.19 -25.47 15.18
N LYS A 27 -13.16 -25.41 16.03
CA LYS A 27 -13.30 -25.68 17.47
C LYS A 27 -13.82 -24.49 18.27
N GLN A 28 -13.99 -23.33 17.64
CA GLN A 28 -14.47 -22.11 18.29
C GLN A 28 -16.00 -22.01 18.24
N LEU A 29 -16.53 -21.01 18.94
CA LEU A 29 -17.93 -20.65 18.84
C LEU A 29 -18.25 -20.12 17.41
N PRO A 30 -19.43 -20.45 16.82
CA PRO A 30 -19.79 -20.04 15.45
C PRO A 30 -19.74 -18.53 15.19
N GLU A 31 -19.94 -17.72 16.23
CA GLU A 31 -19.87 -16.27 16.18
C GLU A 31 -18.47 -15.77 15.81
N VAL A 32 -17.42 -16.51 16.16
CA VAL A 32 -16.03 -16.15 15.82
C VAL A 32 -15.83 -16.23 14.30
N GLY A 33 -16.30 -17.30 13.66
CA GLY A 33 -16.21 -17.46 12.21
C GLY A 33 -17.00 -16.38 11.47
N SER A 34 -18.22 -16.10 11.95
CA SER A 34 -19.07 -15.02 11.40
C SER A 34 -18.41 -13.64 11.52
N TRP A 35 -17.71 -13.38 12.64
CA TRP A 35 -16.98 -12.14 12.86
C TRP A 35 -15.76 -12.00 11.94
N VAL A 36 -14.97 -13.08 11.78
CA VAL A 36 -13.81 -13.10 10.89
C VAL A 36 -14.21 -12.89 9.43
N GLU A 37 -15.27 -13.55 8.97
CA GLU A 37 -15.80 -13.34 7.62
C GLU A 37 -16.21 -11.87 7.42
N LYS A 38 -16.90 -11.27 8.39
CA LYS A 38 -17.28 -9.86 8.35
C LYS A 38 -16.08 -8.93 8.31
N LEU A 39 -15.07 -9.17 9.16
CA LEU A 39 -13.84 -8.39 9.23
C LEU A 39 -13.10 -8.40 7.89
N ILE A 40 -12.88 -9.59 7.31
CA ILE A 40 -12.18 -9.75 6.04
C ILE A 40 -12.95 -9.06 4.92
N ASN A 41 -14.26 -9.33 4.79
CA ASN A 41 -15.07 -8.73 3.74
C ASN A 41 -15.11 -7.20 3.86
N TYR A 42 -15.27 -6.65 5.07
CA TYR A 42 -15.34 -5.20 5.25
C TYR A 42 -14.00 -4.50 4.95
N THR A 43 -12.88 -5.04 5.46
CA THR A 43 -11.57 -4.40 5.30
C THR A 43 -10.97 -4.56 3.90
N THR A 44 -11.47 -5.51 3.10
CA THR A 44 -11.05 -5.73 1.71
C THR A 44 -12.04 -5.17 0.68
N TYR A 45 -13.27 -4.83 1.08
CA TYR A 45 -14.29 -4.24 0.22
C TYR A 45 -13.82 -2.93 -0.43
N GLY A 46 -14.33 -2.64 -1.63
CA GLY A 46 -14.06 -1.41 -2.38
C GLY A 46 -12.62 -1.22 -2.84
N GLY A 47 -11.73 -2.20 -2.55
CA GLY A 47 -10.34 -2.18 -2.97
C GLY A 47 -10.20 -2.30 -4.49
N LYS A 48 -9.13 -1.70 -5.01
CA LYS A 48 -8.69 -1.95 -6.40
C LYS A 48 -8.04 -3.33 -6.55
N HIS A 49 -7.49 -3.84 -5.44
CA HIS A 49 -6.80 -5.12 -5.31
C HIS A 49 -5.56 -5.25 -6.20
N GLY A 50 -4.98 -4.14 -6.66
CA GLY A 50 -3.83 -4.16 -7.56
C GLY A 50 -2.60 -4.81 -6.92
N LYS A 51 -2.40 -4.63 -5.60
CA LYS A 51 -1.27 -5.23 -4.86
C LYS A 51 -1.38 -6.76 -4.82
N GLY A 52 -2.55 -7.30 -4.49
CA GLY A 52 -2.79 -8.75 -4.52
C GLY A 52 -2.74 -9.31 -5.94
N MET A 53 -3.33 -8.61 -6.91
CA MET A 53 -3.30 -9.00 -8.32
C MET A 53 -1.90 -9.01 -8.94
N LEU A 54 -0.92 -8.33 -8.35
CA LEU A 54 0.46 -8.42 -8.82
C LEU A 54 1.02 -9.84 -8.70
N VAL A 55 0.67 -10.61 -7.67
CA VAL A 55 1.18 -11.98 -7.50
C VAL A 55 0.87 -12.89 -8.70
N PRO A 56 -0.41 -13.06 -9.12
CA PRO A 56 -0.72 -13.83 -10.32
C PRO A 56 -0.21 -13.16 -11.60
N PHE A 57 -0.08 -11.83 -11.63
CA PHE A 57 0.45 -11.13 -12.80
C PHE A 57 1.94 -11.40 -13.02
N VAL A 58 2.74 -11.44 -11.94
CA VAL A 58 4.15 -11.87 -11.97
C VAL A 58 4.24 -13.28 -12.52
N TYR A 59 3.47 -14.22 -11.96
CA TYR A 59 3.49 -15.61 -12.44
C TYR A 59 3.19 -15.70 -13.94
N GLN A 60 2.18 -14.96 -14.43
CA GLN A 60 1.83 -14.92 -15.85
C GLN A 60 2.92 -14.34 -16.76
N LYS A 61 3.65 -13.33 -16.29
CA LYS A 61 4.64 -12.62 -17.12
C LYS A 61 6.03 -13.24 -17.07
N PHE A 62 6.37 -13.91 -15.98
CA PHE A 62 7.72 -14.42 -15.74
C PHE A 62 7.84 -15.94 -15.93
N GLU A 63 6.74 -16.70 -15.84
CA GLU A 63 6.80 -18.14 -16.06
C GLU A 63 6.96 -18.49 -17.54
N ASP A 64 7.83 -19.46 -17.82
CA ASP A 64 7.96 -20.00 -19.17
C ASP A 64 6.66 -20.72 -19.55
N PRO A 65 6.10 -20.52 -20.76
CA PRO A 65 4.89 -21.21 -21.22
C PRO A 65 4.92 -22.73 -21.05
N LYS A 66 6.11 -23.34 -21.02
CA LYS A 66 6.30 -24.78 -20.75
C LYS A 66 5.96 -25.19 -19.31
N TYR A 67 6.21 -24.32 -18.34
CA TYR A 67 5.99 -24.59 -16.89
C TYR A 67 4.73 -23.92 -16.35
N PHE A 68 4.05 -23.12 -17.18
CA PHE A 68 2.81 -22.46 -16.85
C PHE A 68 1.67 -23.47 -16.63
N THR A 69 0.99 -23.38 -15.48
CA THR A 69 -0.24 -24.15 -15.21
C THR A 69 -1.31 -23.27 -14.58
N GLU A 70 -2.58 -23.58 -14.87
CA GLU A 70 -3.69 -22.83 -14.27
C GLU A 70 -3.84 -23.10 -12.76
N GLU A 71 -3.38 -24.27 -12.30
CA GLU A 71 -3.30 -24.60 -10.87
C GLU A 71 -2.33 -23.66 -10.14
N LYS A 72 -1.11 -23.47 -10.67
CA LYS A 72 -0.15 -22.51 -10.08
C LYS A 72 -0.64 -21.08 -10.18
N LEU A 73 -1.31 -20.70 -11.28
CA LEU A 73 -1.92 -19.38 -11.38
C LEU A 73 -3.03 -19.18 -10.34
N HIS A 74 -3.83 -20.22 -10.08
CA HIS A 74 -4.83 -20.20 -9.01
C HIS A 74 -4.19 -20.05 -7.63
N SER A 75 -3.12 -20.80 -7.35
CA SER A 75 -2.31 -20.63 -6.13
C SER A 75 -1.75 -19.19 -6.01
N ALA A 76 -1.32 -18.58 -7.12
CA ALA A 76 -0.88 -17.18 -7.14
C ALA A 76 -2.02 -16.20 -6.79
N ARG A 77 -3.25 -16.44 -7.28
CA ARG A 77 -4.43 -15.64 -6.91
C ARG A 77 -4.78 -15.81 -5.43
N TYR A 78 -4.74 -17.04 -4.92
CA TYR A 78 -4.96 -17.33 -3.50
C TYR A 78 -3.95 -16.57 -2.63
N LEU A 79 -2.66 -16.66 -2.96
CA LEU A 79 -1.61 -15.93 -2.25
C LEU A 79 -1.79 -14.40 -2.35
N GLY A 80 -2.20 -13.89 -3.52
CA GLY A 80 -2.54 -12.48 -3.67
C GLY A 80 -3.69 -12.03 -2.75
N TRP A 81 -4.69 -12.87 -2.52
CA TRP A 81 -5.76 -12.58 -1.54
C TRP A 81 -5.28 -12.60 -0.11
N CYS A 82 -4.40 -13.53 0.25
CA CYS A 82 -3.70 -13.50 1.53
C CYS A 82 -3.00 -12.15 1.74
N ILE A 83 -2.30 -11.63 0.73
CA ILE A 83 -1.67 -10.29 0.80
C ILE A 83 -2.71 -9.16 0.94
N GLU A 84 -3.85 -9.22 0.26
CA GLU A 84 -4.93 -8.23 0.42
C GLU A 84 -5.59 -8.28 1.81
N MET A 85 -5.68 -9.45 2.45
CA MET A 85 -6.11 -9.58 3.85
C MET A 85 -5.11 -8.93 4.81
N CYS A 86 -3.81 -9.13 4.57
CA CYS A 86 -2.75 -8.45 5.32
C CYS A 86 -2.86 -6.93 5.14
N LEU A 87 -3.04 -6.46 3.90
CA LEU A 87 -3.24 -5.04 3.58
C LEU A 87 -4.46 -4.47 4.30
N GLY A 88 -5.60 -5.17 4.28
CA GLY A 88 -6.83 -4.75 4.97
C GLY A 88 -6.60 -4.52 6.46
N SER A 89 -5.82 -5.41 7.10
CA SER A 89 -5.47 -5.30 8.52
C SER A 89 -4.52 -4.14 8.80
N LEU A 90 -3.51 -3.92 7.95
CA LEU A 90 -2.58 -2.80 8.07
C LEU A 90 -3.26 -1.45 7.84
N ILE A 91 -4.21 -1.37 6.90
CA ILE A 91 -5.04 -0.17 6.68
C ILE A 91 -5.96 0.08 7.87
N ALA A 92 -6.61 -0.95 8.41
CA ALA A 92 -7.46 -0.79 9.59
C ALA A 92 -6.67 -0.25 10.80
N MET A 93 -5.41 -0.67 10.95
CA MET A 93 -4.49 -0.14 11.97
C MET A 93 -4.08 1.31 11.68
N ASP A 94 -3.72 1.63 10.43
CA ASP A 94 -3.40 2.98 9.96
C ASP A 94 -4.57 3.95 10.22
N ASP A 95 -5.80 3.54 9.91
CA ASP A 95 -7.00 4.34 10.15
C ASP A 95 -7.18 4.71 11.63
N ILE A 96 -6.83 3.82 12.57
CA ILE A 96 -6.86 4.09 14.01
C ILE A 96 -5.76 5.09 14.39
N ILE A 97 -4.54 4.89 13.90
CA ILE A 97 -3.37 5.73 14.18
C ILE A 97 -3.59 7.17 13.67
N ASP A 98 -4.15 7.29 12.47
CA ASP A 98 -4.43 8.55 11.79
C ASP A 98 -5.74 9.20 12.22
N LYS A 99 -6.56 8.48 13.00
CA LYS A 99 -7.92 8.90 13.36
C LYS A 99 -8.77 9.19 12.12
N ALA A 100 -8.54 8.44 11.05
CA ALA A 100 -9.30 8.54 9.82
C ALA A 100 -10.77 8.21 10.10
N THR A 101 -11.68 8.88 9.39
CA THR A 101 -13.12 8.67 9.55
C THR A 101 -13.71 7.79 8.46
N MET A 102 -13.14 7.84 7.27
CA MET A 102 -13.66 7.19 6.06
C MET A 102 -12.54 6.47 5.30
N ARG A 103 -12.85 5.28 4.80
CA ARG A 103 -11.98 4.45 3.97
C ARG A 103 -12.79 3.74 2.91
N ARG A 104 -12.41 3.93 1.63
CA ARG A 104 -13.06 3.28 0.47
C ARG A 104 -14.58 3.53 0.43
N GLY A 105 -15.01 4.74 0.79
CA GLY A 105 -16.41 5.13 0.80
C GLY A 105 -17.24 4.56 1.96
N GLN A 106 -16.60 3.95 2.96
CA GLN A 106 -17.25 3.43 4.16
C GLN A 106 -16.59 3.99 5.42
N PRO A 107 -17.28 4.05 6.57
CA PRO A 107 -16.64 4.39 7.84
C PRO A 107 -15.47 3.45 8.15
N CYS A 108 -14.38 3.98 8.70
CA CYS A 108 -13.24 3.15 9.13
C CYS A 108 -13.71 2.06 10.11
N TRP A 109 -13.05 0.88 10.08
CA TRP A 109 -13.49 -0.31 10.83
C TRP A 109 -13.76 -0.02 12.31
N TYR A 110 -12.84 0.68 12.98
CA TYR A 110 -12.92 1.02 14.40
C TYR A 110 -14.05 2.00 14.76
N LEU A 111 -14.65 2.68 13.78
CA LEU A 111 -15.77 3.60 13.97
C LEU A 111 -17.14 2.92 13.80
N ARG A 112 -17.16 1.64 13.42
CA ARG A 112 -18.42 0.90 13.35
C ARG A 112 -19.03 0.77 14.75
N PRO A 113 -20.37 0.91 14.89
CA PRO A 113 -21.04 0.85 16.18
C PRO A 113 -20.82 -0.47 16.95
N ASP A 114 -20.61 -1.56 16.22
CA ASP A 114 -20.42 -2.90 16.76
C ASP A 114 -18.95 -3.28 17.00
N VAL A 115 -18.00 -2.38 16.71
CA VAL A 115 -16.55 -2.62 16.83
C VAL A 115 -15.95 -1.72 17.91
N GLY A 116 -15.93 -0.41 17.70
CA GLY A 116 -15.26 0.51 18.63
C GLY A 116 -13.79 0.14 18.90
N SER A 117 -13.39 0.18 20.18
CA SER A 117 -12.00 -0.08 20.58
C SER A 117 -11.54 -1.53 20.38
N SER A 118 -12.46 -2.50 20.24
CA SER A 118 -12.07 -3.89 19.91
C SER A 118 -11.45 -4.00 18.52
N GLY A 119 -11.65 -2.99 17.66
CA GLY A 119 -11.03 -2.89 16.35
C GLY A 119 -9.49 -2.97 16.39
N ILE A 120 -8.86 -2.60 17.52
CA ILE A 120 -7.42 -2.81 17.73
C ILE A 120 -7.09 -4.31 17.70
N ASN A 121 -7.84 -5.14 18.43
CA ASN A 121 -7.68 -6.59 18.41
C ASN A 121 -7.99 -7.16 17.02
N ASP A 122 -9.00 -6.63 16.33
CA ASP A 122 -9.34 -7.09 14.98
C ASP A 122 -8.21 -6.88 13.97
N CYS A 123 -7.38 -5.84 14.12
CA CYS A 123 -6.19 -5.66 13.28
C CYS A 123 -5.21 -6.82 13.45
N PHE A 124 -4.98 -7.29 14.68
CA PHE A 124 -4.15 -8.46 14.95
C PHE A 124 -4.82 -9.75 14.46
N LEU A 125 -6.13 -9.89 14.69
CA LEU A 125 -6.91 -11.04 14.24
C LEU A 125 -6.85 -11.19 12.71
N GLY A 126 -7.08 -10.11 11.96
CA GLY A 126 -7.02 -10.10 10.50
C GLY A 126 -5.62 -10.44 9.99
N TYR A 127 -4.56 -9.92 10.62
CA TYR A 127 -3.19 -10.29 10.30
C TYR A 127 -2.93 -11.79 10.50
N HIS A 128 -3.41 -12.36 11.61
CA HIS A 128 -3.25 -13.79 11.89
C HIS A 128 -4.14 -14.68 11.01
N CYS A 129 -5.30 -14.20 10.58
CA CYS A 129 -6.13 -14.87 9.56
C CYS A 129 -5.38 -14.98 8.23
N PHE A 130 -4.64 -13.93 7.85
CA PHE A 130 -3.75 -13.97 6.70
C PHE A 130 -2.66 -15.04 6.85
N THR A 131 -1.92 -15.05 7.97
CA THR A 131 -0.83 -16.03 8.16
C THR A 131 -1.35 -17.46 8.21
N GLU A 132 -2.50 -17.68 8.83
CA GLU A 132 -3.16 -18.99 8.87
C GLU A 132 -3.57 -19.45 7.47
N ALA A 133 -4.17 -18.57 6.65
CA ALA A 133 -4.55 -18.90 5.29
C ALA A 133 -3.34 -19.25 4.40
N VAL A 134 -2.20 -18.60 4.63
CA VAL A 134 -0.93 -18.95 3.97
C VAL A 134 -0.43 -20.31 4.42
N GLU A 135 -0.38 -20.57 5.73
CA GLU A 135 0.05 -21.86 6.30
C GLU A 135 -0.79 -23.01 5.74
N LEU A 136 -2.13 -22.92 5.80
CA LEU A 136 -3.05 -23.95 5.32
C LEU A 136 -2.87 -24.30 3.84
N LYS A 137 -2.55 -23.30 3.00
CA LYS A 137 -2.41 -23.51 1.55
C LYS A 137 -1.00 -23.92 1.14
N PHE A 138 0.03 -23.39 1.81
CA PHE A 138 1.40 -23.44 1.31
C PHE A 138 2.40 -24.15 2.23
N GLU A 139 2.03 -24.63 3.42
CA GLU A 139 2.97 -25.28 4.38
C GLU A 139 3.83 -26.37 3.73
N LYS A 140 3.24 -27.17 2.83
CA LYS A 140 3.90 -28.30 2.16
C LYS A 140 4.70 -27.90 0.92
N GLU A 141 4.60 -26.65 0.48
CA GLU A 141 5.33 -26.18 -0.69
C GLU A 141 6.82 -26.01 -0.37
N PRO A 142 7.73 -26.38 -1.30
CA PRO A 142 9.17 -26.22 -1.08
C PRO A 142 9.60 -24.78 -0.79
N PHE A 143 8.84 -23.79 -1.26
CA PHE A 143 9.12 -22.36 -1.07
C PHE A 143 8.52 -21.78 0.22
N TYR A 144 7.80 -22.57 1.04
CA TYR A 144 7.08 -22.05 2.21
C TYR A 144 7.97 -21.27 3.19
N ALA A 145 9.16 -21.80 3.50
CA ALA A 145 10.08 -21.13 4.41
C ALA A 145 10.56 -19.76 3.86
N ASP A 146 10.81 -19.69 2.56
CA ASP A 146 11.17 -18.43 1.89
C ASP A 146 9.99 -17.45 1.87
N LEU A 147 8.77 -17.94 1.64
CA LEU A 147 7.55 -17.15 1.71
C LEU A 147 7.34 -16.55 3.11
N MET A 148 7.50 -17.35 4.17
CA MET A 148 7.37 -16.86 5.54
C MET A 148 8.47 -15.85 5.90
N LYS A 149 9.70 -16.05 5.40
CA LYS A 149 10.78 -15.06 5.58
C LYS A 149 10.44 -13.75 4.86
N LEU A 150 9.95 -13.82 3.63
CA LEU A 150 9.51 -12.66 2.85
C LEU A 150 8.38 -11.90 3.56
N ILE A 151 7.34 -12.61 4.01
CA ILE A 151 6.21 -12.02 4.75
C ILE A 151 6.70 -11.23 5.96
N ASN A 152 7.53 -11.86 6.79
CA ASN A 152 8.05 -11.20 8.00
C ASN A 152 8.92 -9.98 7.66
N GLU A 153 9.76 -10.08 6.64
CA GLU A 153 10.61 -8.96 6.19
C GLU A 153 9.77 -7.78 5.69
N GLU A 154 8.80 -8.01 4.81
CA GLU A 154 8.00 -6.95 4.19
C GLU A 154 7.06 -6.26 5.19
N VAL A 155 6.48 -7.03 6.11
CA VAL A 155 5.64 -6.48 7.19
C VAL A 155 6.50 -5.68 8.17
N LEU A 156 7.73 -6.14 8.48
CA LEU A 156 8.66 -5.39 9.32
C LEU A 156 9.04 -4.04 8.69
N TYR A 157 9.42 -4.01 7.41
CA TYR A 157 9.73 -2.76 6.73
C TYR A 157 8.53 -1.82 6.71
N THR A 158 7.32 -2.34 6.49
CA THR A 158 6.09 -1.54 6.55
C THR A 158 5.90 -0.92 7.93
N ALA A 159 6.11 -1.69 9.00
CA ALA A 159 6.04 -1.19 10.38
C ALA A 159 7.14 -0.15 10.69
N ILE A 160 8.36 -0.33 10.17
CA ILE A 160 9.44 0.66 10.26
C ILE A 160 9.02 1.95 9.55
N GLY A 161 8.45 1.86 8.34
CA GLY A 161 7.95 3.01 7.59
C GLY A 161 6.88 3.78 8.36
N GLN A 162 5.94 3.07 8.98
CA GLN A 162 4.93 3.68 9.86
C GLN A 162 5.53 4.33 11.10
N CYS A 163 6.53 3.70 11.72
CA CYS A 163 7.25 4.28 12.84
C CYS A 163 7.96 5.59 12.44
N LEU A 164 8.63 5.59 11.28
CA LEU A 164 9.30 6.77 10.73
C LEU A 164 8.30 7.91 10.51
N GLU A 165 7.22 7.68 9.78
CA GLU A 165 6.20 8.71 9.51
C GLU A 165 5.63 9.30 10.81
N ASN A 166 5.27 8.44 11.78
CA ASN A 166 4.71 8.88 13.07
C ASN A 166 5.71 9.67 13.93
N SER A 167 6.97 9.23 13.96
CA SER A 167 8.02 9.91 14.72
C SER A 167 8.38 11.28 14.13
N LEU A 168 8.21 11.42 12.81
CA LEU A 168 8.55 12.64 12.06
C LEU A 168 7.40 13.65 11.96
N ARG A 169 6.19 13.33 12.43
CA ARG A 169 5.06 14.29 12.46
C ARG A 169 5.46 15.61 13.13
N TYR A 170 5.17 16.70 12.43
CA TYR A 170 5.37 18.05 12.91
C TYR A 170 4.33 18.41 13.96
N THR A 171 4.81 18.99 15.04
CA THR A 171 4.01 19.78 15.97
C THR A 171 4.79 21.03 16.34
N LYS A 172 4.10 22.11 16.73
CA LYS A 172 4.77 23.34 17.20
C LYS A 172 5.76 23.06 18.34
N ALA A 173 5.45 22.10 19.21
CA ALA A 173 6.31 21.70 20.32
C ALA A 173 7.58 20.95 19.87
N ARG A 174 7.48 20.09 18.84
CA ARG A 174 8.65 19.35 18.31
C ARG A 174 9.55 20.21 17.43
N ASN A 175 8.96 21.10 16.63
CA ASN A 175 9.66 21.99 15.70
C ASN A 175 10.78 21.32 14.86
N ASN A 176 10.53 20.11 14.37
CA ASN A 176 11.48 19.25 13.65
C ASN A 176 11.49 19.49 12.12
N LEU A 177 11.28 20.73 11.67
CA LEU A 177 11.21 21.04 10.23
C LEU A 177 12.54 20.82 9.49
N ASP A 178 13.67 20.69 10.19
CA ASP A 178 14.95 20.28 9.60
C ASP A 178 14.92 18.84 9.07
N LYS A 179 14.00 18.01 9.59
CA LYS A 179 13.79 16.64 9.12
C LYS A 179 12.84 16.54 7.93
N PHE A 180 12.15 17.63 7.56
CA PHE A 180 11.29 17.65 6.37
C PHE A 180 12.16 17.84 5.12
N ASN A 181 12.78 16.75 4.68
CA ASN A 181 13.71 16.70 3.56
C ASN A 181 13.47 15.46 2.67
N MET A 182 14.09 15.46 1.48
CA MET A 182 13.93 14.39 0.51
C MET A 182 14.39 13.02 1.02
N GLU A 183 15.45 12.95 1.83
CA GLU A 183 15.91 11.68 2.43
C GLU A 183 14.83 11.05 3.31
N SER A 184 14.17 11.85 4.14
CA SER A 184 13.14 11.37 5.07
C SER A 184 11.89 10.88 4.34
N ILE A 185 11.42 11.62 3.33
CA ILE A 185 10.25 11.20 2.55
C ILE A 185 10.58 9.99 1.64
N HIS A 186 11.79 9.88 1.11
CA HIS A 186 12.23 8.66 0.40
C HIS A 186 12.25 7.45 1.34
N ALA A 187 12.77 7.60 2.57
CA ALA A 187 12.80 6.52 3.54
C ALA A 187 11.38 6.07 3.94
N ILE A 188 10.44 7.01 4.12
CA ILE A 188 9.04 6.69 4.36
C ILE A 188 8.45 5.94 3.17
N ALA A 189 8.57 6.50 1.96
CA ALA A 189 8.00 5.91 0.76
C ALA A 189 8.56 4.50 0.46
N LEU A 190 9.87 4.30 0.65
CA LEU A 190 10.52 3.00 0.52
C LEU A 190 9.94 1.98 1.52
N ASN A 191 9.98 2.30 2.81
CA ASN A 191 9.62 1.35 3.87
C ASN A 191 8.11 1.12 3.96
N LYS A 192 7.30 2.18 3.96
CA LYS A 192 5.84 2.11 4.12
C LYS A 192 5.13 1.63 2.85
N THR A 193 5.61 2.04 1.67
CA THR A 193 4.87 1.88 0.42
C THR A 193 5.54 0.93 -0.56
N THR A 194 6.82 1.10 -0.90
CA THR A 194 7.52 0.27 -1.89
C THR A 194 7.54 -1.20 -1.50
N HIS A 195 7.98 -1.48 -0.27
CA HIS A 195 8.13 -2.83 0.25
C HIS A 195 6.83 -3.63 0.13
N PHE A 196 5.75 -3.15 0.76
CA PHE A 196 4.47 -3.85 0.70
C PHE A 196 3.80 -3.83 -0.69
N SER A 197 3.87 -2.71 -1.41
CA SER A 197 3.06 -2.51 -2.63
C SER A 197 3.65 -3.13 -3.88
N PHE A 198 4.97 -3.29 -3.93
CA PHE A 198 5.67 -3.75 -5.12
C PHE A 198 6.62 -4.90 -4.84
N ARG A 199 7.52 -4.76 -3.85
CA ARG A 199 8.51 -5.80 -3.55
C ARG A 199 7.81 -7.07 -3.09
N PHE A 200 6.95 -6.99 -2.09
CA PHE A 200 6.27 -8.15 -1.53
C PHE A 200 5.52 -8.97 -2.59
N PRO A 201 4.57 -8.41 -3.38
CA PRO A 201 3.87 -9.22 -4.37
C PRO A 201 4.75 -9.66 -5.55
N LEU A 202 5.79 -8.90 -5.92
CA LEU A 202 6.77 -9.32 -6.92
C LEU A 202 7.46 -10.61 -6.49
N TYR A 203 8.10 -10.60 -5.32
CA TYR A 203 8.85 -11.74 -4.84
C TYR A 203 7.93 -12.92 -4.48
N ALA A 204 6.74 -12.66 -3.93
CA ALA A 204 5.74 -13.70 -3.69
C ALA A 204 5.34 -14.41 -5.00
N GLY A 205 5.17 -13.67 -6.09
CA GLY A 205 4.92 -14.23 -7.42
C GLY A 205 6.12 -15.00 -7.98
N LEU A 206 7.34 -14.50 -7.80
CA LEU A 206 8.57 -15.16 -8.25
C LEU A 206 8.83 -16.49 -7.54
N LEU A 207 8.36 -16.68 -6.31
CA LEU A 207 8.45 -17.99 -5.62
C LEU A 207 7.65 -19.09 -6.33
N LEU A 208 6.63 -18.74 -7.10
CA LEU A 208 5.80 -19.68 -7.87
C LEU A 208 6.37 -19.98 -9.26
N VAL A 209 7.24 -19.10 -9.77
CA VAL A 209 7.88 -19.18 -11.08
C VAL A 209 9.06 -20.15 -11.04
N ASN A 210 9.16 -21.02 -12.05
CA ASN A 210 10.33 -21.89 -12.18
C ASN A 210 11.62 -21.06 -12.35
N ASN A 211 12.60 -21.27 -11.46
CA ASN A 211 13.82 -20.46 -11.36
C ASN A 211 13.56 -18.95 -11.14
N GLY A 212 12.43 -18.57 -10.52
CA GLY A 212 12.05 -17.18 -10.35
C GLY A 212 13.03 -16.34 -9.52
N LYS A 213 13.80 -16.95 -8.61
CA LYS A 213 14.86 -16.26 -7.84
C LYS A 213 15.94 -15.64 -8.72
N GLU A 214 16.19 -16.19 -9.91
CA GLU A 214 17.18 -15.65 -10.86
C GLU A 214 16.67 -14.38 -11.58
N ARG A 215 15.40 -14.02 -11.40
CA ARG A 215 14.76 -12.83 -11.98
C ARG A 215 14.83 -11.62 -11.05
N ASP A 216 15.40 -11.78 -9.86
CA ASP A 216 15.72 -10.67 -8.98
C ASP A 216 16.91 -9.89 -9.55
N THR A 217 16.65 -8.71 -10.12
CA THR A 217 17.70 -7.82 -10.62
C THR A 217 17.63 -6.47 -9.91
N THR A 218 18.79 -5.85 -9.72
CA THR A 218 18.90 -4.50 -9.15
C THR A 218 18.02 -3.49 -9.88
N GLU A 219 17.90 -3.60 -11.22
CA GLU A 219 17.12 -2.65 -12.00
C GLU A 219 15.61 -2.81 -11.80
N ILE A 220 15.10 -4.05 -11.70
CA ILE A 220 13.68 -4.28 -11.35
C ILE A 220 13.39 -3.70 -9.98
N MET A 221 14.28 -3.90 -9.00
CA MET A 221 14.10 -3.32 -7.67
C MET A 221 14.12 -1.79 -7.70
N ASN A 222 15.04 -1.16 -8.45
CA ASN A 222 15.05 0.29 -8.64
C ASN A 222 13.73 0.81 -9.24
N ILE A 223 13.20 0.12 -10.26
CA ILE A 223 11.90 0.45 -10.86
C ILE A 223 10.76 0.31 -9.83
N CYS A 224 10.77 -0.74 -9.00
CA CYS A 224 9.81 -0.90 -7.91
C CYS A 224 9.90 0.25 -6.89
N MET A 225 11.11 0.71 -6.55
CA MET A 225 11.30 1.86 -5.66
C MET A 225 10.68 3.12 -6.22
N ASP A 226 10.88 3.40 -7.51
CA ASP A 226 10.28 4.56 -8.16
C ASP A 226 8.75 4.45 -8.24
N PHE A 227 8.19 3.26 -8.50
CA PHE A 227 6.76 3.05 -8.41
C PHE A 227 6.21 3.31 -7.00
N GLY A 228 6.94 2.90 -5.97
CA GLY A 228 6.59 3.19 -4.57
C GLY A 228 6.64 4.68 -4.24
N HIS A 229 7.66 5.39 -4.71
CA HIS A 229 7.72 6.85 -4.60
C HIS A 229 6.53 7.52 -5.29
N ILE A 230 6.20 7.10 -6.52
CA ILE A 230 5.05 7.64 -7.24
C ILE A 230 3.76 7.37 -6.46
N LEU A 231 3.52 6.15 -5.98
CA LEU A 231 2.30 5.83 -5.23
C LEU A 231 2.20 6.63 -3.94
N GLN A 232 3.30 6.78 -3.20
CA GLN A 232 3.30 7.58 -1.98
C GLN A 232 2.95 9.03 -2.30
N TYR A 233 3.62 9.64 -3.29
CA TYR A 233 3.42 11.06 -3.59
C TYR A 233 2.07 11.32 -4.26
N GLN A 234 1.55 10.36 -5.02
CA GLN A 234 0.16 10.39 -5.49
C GLN A 234 -0.83 10.31 -4.34
N ASN A 235 -0.58 9.50 -3.30
CA ASN A 235 -1.43 9.47 -2.13
C ASN A 235 -1.40 10.82 -1.39
N ASP A 236 -0.22 11.40 -1.19
CA ASP A 236 -0.07 12.73 -0.58
C ASP A 236 -0.80 13.81 -1.39
N HIS A 237 -0.72 13.75 -2.73
CA HIS A 237 -1.44 14.67 -3.63
C HIS A 237 -2.96 14.55 -3.46
N LYS A 238 -3.47 13.32 -3.45
CA LYS A 238 -4.90 13.04 -3.24
C LYS A 238 -5.38 13.55 -1.90
N ASP A 239 -4.57 13.36 -0.86
CA ASP A 239 -4.93 13.79 0.49
C ASP A 239 -5.15 15.31 0.57
N ILE A 240 -4.39 16.09 -0.21
CA ILE A 240 -4.48 17.54 -0.20
C ILE A 240 -5.56 18.07 -1.15
N TYR A 241 -5.60 17.56 -2.38
CA TYR A 241 -6.33 18.19 -3.49
C TYR A 241 -7.63 17.46 -3.91
N TRP A 242 -7.88 16.24 -3.45
CA TRP A 242 -9.08 15.50 -3.86
C TRP A 242 -10.18 15.61 -2.81
N ASP A 243 -11.42 15.67 -3.28
CA ASP A 243 -12.57 15.56 -2.39
C ASP A 243 -12.80 14.10 -1.92
N GLU A 244 -13.62 13.96 -0.88
CA GLU A 244 -13.96 12.66 -0.31
C GLU A 244 -14.69 11.76 -1.32
N ALA A 245 -15.54 12.33 -2.19
CA ALA A 245 -16.28 11.57 -3.19
C ALA A 245 -15.34 10.91 -4.22
N SER A 246 -14.25 11.60 -4.58
CA SER A 246 -13.28 11.14 -5.56
C SER A 246 -12.21 10.22 -4.96
N SER A 247 -11.79 10.49 -3.72
CA SER A 247 -10.72 9.73 -3.05
C SER A 247 -11.24 8.57 -2.19
N GLY A 248 -12.51 8.62 -1.77
CA GLY A 248 -13.12 7.69 -0.83
C GLY A 248 -12.62 7.82 0.61
N LYS A 249 -11.89 8.90 0.95
CA LYS A 249 -11.39 9.24 2.28
C LYS A 249 -11.37 10.75 2.51
N VAL A 250 -11.33 11.19 3.76
CA VAL A 250 -11.07 12.59 4.09
C VAL A 250 -9.57 12.80 4.22
N GLY A 251 -9.04 13.87 3.61
CA GLY A 251 -7.64 14.27 3.76
C GLY A 251 -7.32 14.74 5.18
N THR A 252 -6.21 14.26 5.73
CA THR A 252 -5.80 14.52 7.13
C THR A 252 -4.33 14.92 7.27
N ASP A 253 -3.53 14.82 6.21
CA ASP A 253 -2.07 14.88 6.31
C ASP A 253 -1.57 16.24 6.83
N ILE A 254 -2.22 17.35 6.45
CA ILE A 254 -1.89 18.70 6.93
C ILE A 254 -2.20 18.83 8.43
N GLN A 255 -3.39 18.37 8.86
CA GLN A 255 -3.89 18.51 10.22
C GLN A 255 -3.18 17.55 11.19
N GLU A 256 -2.70 16.41 10.70
CA GLU A 256 -1.84 15.48 11.44
C GLU A 256 -0.36 15.89 11.42
N GLY A 257 0.00 16.93 10.66
CA GLY A 257 1.37 17.43 10.58
C GLY A 257 2.31 16.44 9.91
N LYS A 258 1.80 15.61 8.99
CA LYS A 258 2.61 14.56 8.36
C LYS A 258 3.70 15.14 7.48
N LEU A 259 4.82 14.42 7.43
CA LEU A 259 5.90 14.68 6.48
C LEU A 259 5.49 14.11 5.13
N THR A 260 4.93 14.97 4.28
CA THR A 260 4.53 14.65 2.90
C THR A 260 5.53 15.21 1.91
N TRP A 261 5.53 14.68 0.68
CA TRP A 261 6.34 15.25 -0.40
C TRP A 261 6.00 16.74 -0.62
N PHE A 262 4.73 17.11 -0.52
CA PHE A 262 4.25 18.49 -0.67
C PHE A 262 4.79 19.42 0.41
N ALA A 263 4.82 18.97 1.67
CA ALA A 263 5.40 19.72 2.77
C ALA A 263 6.90 19.96 2.58
N VAL A 264 7.64 18.92 2.15
CA VAL A 264 9.08 19.04 1.85
C VAL A 264 9.31 20.07 0.74
N GLN A 265 8.61 19.93 -0.38
CA GLN A 265 8.79 20.83 -1.53
C GLN A 265 8.39 22.28 -1.20
N ALA A 266 7.35 22.48 -0.40
CA ALA A 266 6.96 23.81 0.07
C ALA A 266 8.04 24.44 0.95
N LEU A 267 8.56 23.71 1.94
CA LEU A 267 9.59 24.22 2.85
C LEU A 267 10.91 24.55 2.14
N GLU A 268 11.28 23.81 1.10
CA GLU A 268 12.44 24.12 0.25
C GLU A 268 12.29 25.43 -0.54
N ARG A 269 11.05 25.90 -0.77
CA ARG A 269 10.73 27.06 -1.61
C ARG A 269 10.24 28.28 -0.84
N CYS A 270 9.88 28.11 0.43
CA CYS A 270 9.42 29.18 1.29
C CYS A 270 10.51 30.24 1.50
N ASN A 271 10.14 31.52 1.43
CA ASN A 271 10.89 32.58 2.11
C ASN A 271 10.63 32.58 3.63
N GLU A 272 11.27 33.48 4.38
CA GLU A 272 11.13 33.52 5.85
C GLU A 272 9.70 33.76 6.34
N ALA A 273 8.95 34.63 5.65
CA ALA A 273 7.56 34.94 6.00
C ALA A 273 6.65 33.73 5.75
N GLN A 274 6.78 33.09 4.58
CA GLN A 274 6.08 31.86 4.22
C GLN A 274 6.43 30.70 5.14
N ARG A 275 7.70 30.57 5.55
CA ARG A 275 8.12 29.56 6.52
C ARG A 275 7.50 29.78 7.90
N SER A 276 7.28 31.04 8.27
CA SER A 276 6.59 31.41 9.51
C SER A 276 5.11 31.03 9.45
N ILE A 277 4.45 31.25 8.31
CA ILE A 277 3.08 30.78 8.03
C ILE A 277 3.02 29.25 8.16
N PHE A 278 3.93 28.51 7.53
CA PHE A 278 3.96 27.05 7.62
C PHE A 278 4.06 26.58 9.09
N LYS A 279 5.00 27.13 9.86
CA LYS A 279 5.16 26.81 11.29
C LYS A 279 3.91 27.10 12.13
N GLU A 280 3.20 28.18 11.80
CA GLU A 280 2.05 28.60 12.57
C GLU A 280 0.81 27.73 12.32
N TYR A 281 0.64 27.24 11.09
CA TYR A 281 -0.63 26.62 10.67
C TYR A 281 -0.54 25.11 10.38
N TYR A 282 0.63 24.57 10.03
CA TYR A 282 0.77 23.14 9.72
C TYR A 282 0.68 22.27 10.99
N GLY A 283 0.02 21.12 10.92
CA GLY A 283 -0.20 20.24 12.08
C GLY A 283 -1.27 20.75 13.06
N SER A 284 -2.24 21.53 12.58
CA SER A 284 -3.34 22.06 13.38
C SER A 284 -4.69 21.41 13.00
N LYS A 285 -5.55 21.19 14.00
CA LYS A 285 -6.92 20.65 13.79
C LYS A 285 -7.93 21.70 13.33
N ASP A 286 -7.54 22.97 13.25
CA ASP A 286 -8.40 24.05 12.79
C ASP A 286 -8.53 24.02 11.25
N PRO A 287 -9.76 23.90 10.69
CA PRO A 287 -9.96 23.92 9.24
C PRO A 287 -9.46 25.18 8.54
N GLU A 288 -9.47 26.35 9.20
CA GLU A 288 -8.94 27.58 8.60
C GLU A 288 -7.41 27.56 8.51
N HIS A 289 -6.73 26.85 9.41
CA HIS A 289 -5.29 26.63 9.33
C HIS A 289 -4.93 25.71 8.17
N GLU A 290 -5.68 24.64 7.96
CA GLU A 290 -5.53 23.76 6.79
C GLU A 290 -5.69 24.57 5.49
N LYS A 291 -6.75 25.37 5.40
CA LYS A 291 -7.01 26.24 4.26
C LYS A 291 -5.86 27.24 4.02
N ARG A 292 -5.27 27.80 5.08
CA ARG A 292 -4.13 28.71 4.95
C ARG A 292 -2.88 28.00 4.41
N ILE A 293 -2.63 26.75 4.82
CA ILE A 293 -1.54 25.92 4.27
C ILE A 293 -1.80 25.59 2.79
N LYS A 294 -3.04 25.24 2.41
CA LYS A 294 -3.38 25.01 0.99
C LYS A 294 -3.13 26.26 0.14
N GLN A 295 -3.55 27.43 0.62
CA GLN A 295 -3.22 28.71 -0.04
C GLN A 295 -1.71 28.94 -0.18
N LEU A 296 -0.92 28.59 0.85
CA LEU A 296 0.54 28.67 0.75
C LEU A 296 1.09 27.72 -0.33
N PHE A 297 0.55 26.50 -0.45
CA PHE A 297 0.93 25.59 -1.52
C PHE A 297 0.55 26.13 -2.91
N ASP A 298 -0.59 26.81 -3.04
CA ASP A 298 -1.00 27.48 -4.28
C ASP A 298 -0.07 28.65 -4.64
N GLU A 299 0.27 29.51 -3.67
CA GLU A 299 1.24 30.61 -3.83
C GLU A 299 2.60 30.11 -4.34
N LEU A 300 3.04 28.95 -3.86
CA LEU A 300 4.30 28.30 -4.24
C LEU A 300 4.17 27.41 -5.49
N GLN A 301 2.97 27.30 -6.07
CA GLN A 301 2.65 26.45 -7.23
C GLN A 301 3.09 24.99 -7.06
N ILE A 302 2.95 24.42 -5.86
CA ILE A 302 3.46 23.07 -5.56
C ILE A 302 2.81 22.00 -6.43
N ASP A 303 1.54 22.16 -6.82
CA ASP A 303 0.87 21.24 -7.74
C ASP A 303 1.59 21.17 -9.11
N LYS A 304 1.99 22.33 -9.66
CA LYS A 304 2.79 22.38 -10.90
C LYS A 304 4.18 21.77 -10.73
N VAL A 305 4.80 21.95 -9.56
CA VAL A 305 6.09 21.29 -9.24
C VAL A 305 5.91 19.77 -9.24
N TYR A 306 4.81 19.28 -8.66
CA TYR A 306 4.46 17.87 -8.64
C TYR A 306 4.23 17.30 -10.05
N GLU A 307 3.45 17.98 -10.88
CA GLU A 307 3.21 17.56 -12.26
C GLU A 307 4.50 17.43 -13.07
N ASN A 308 5.40 18.41 -12.98
CA ASN A 308 6.68 18.37 -13.67
C ASN A 308 7.56 17.22 -13.17
N PHE A 309 7.69 17.06 -11.85
CA PHE A 309 8.45 15.96 -11.25
C PHE A 309 7.91 14.60 -11.73
N ARG A 310 6.58 14.42 -11.67
CA ARG A 310 5.91 13.19 -12.06
C ARG A 310 6.14 12.86 -13.53
N ASN A 311 6.02 13.84 -14.42
CA ASN A 311 6.22 13.63 -15.86
C ASN A 311 7.66 13.21 -16.17
N SER A 312 8.66 13.90 -15.62
CA SER A 312 10.07 13.55 -15.79
C SER A 312 10.40 12.15 -15.23
N LEU A 313 9.81 11.78 -14.08
CA LEU A 313 10.01 10.46 -13.51
C LEU A 313 9.40 9.35 -14.39
N TYR A 314 8.19 9.56 -14.94
CA TYR A 314 7.58 8.61 -15.87
C TYR A 314 8.37 8.44 -17.16
N GLU A 315 8.90 9.52 -17.74
CA GLU A 315 9.74 9.45 -18.95
C GLU A 315 11.01 8.65 -18.69
N SER A 316 11.68 8.90 -17.55
CA SER A 316 12.87 8.15 -17.12
C SER A 316 12.55 6.66 -16.90
N LEU A 317 11.43 6.37 -16.23
CA LEU A 317 10.96 5.00 -16.00
C LEU A 317 10.71 4.28 -17.31
N GLU A 318 9.97 4.88 -18.24
CA GLU A 318 9.68 4.27 -19.53
C GLU A 318 10.96 3.94 -20.30
N HIS A 319 11.95 4.83 -20.27
CA HIS A 319 13.23 4.59 -20.91
C HIS A 319 14.00 3.40 -20.31
N ARG A 320 14.01 3.27 -18.97
CA ARG A 320 14.68 2.15 -18.28
C ARG A 320 13.94 0.84 -18.45
N ILE A 321 12.61 0.85 -18.34
CA ILE A 321 11.76 -0.34 -18.51
C ILE A 321 11.96 -0.96 -19.91
N ARG A 322 12.07 -0.14 -20.95
CA ARG A 322 12.31 -0.60 -22.33
C ARG A 322 13.68 -1.27 -22.55
N LYS A 323 14.60 -1.16 -21.58
CA LYS A 323 15.92 -1.80 -21.60
C LYS A 323 15.99 -3.07 -20.76
N LEU A 324 14.88 -3.49 -20.13
CA LEU A 324 14.85 -4.74 -19.37
C LEU A 324 15.13 -5.95 -20.28
N PRO A 325 15.83 -6.98 -19.78
CA PRO A 325 16.42 -8.01 -20.62
C PRO A 325 15.38 -8.95 -21.23
N THR A 326 14.21 -9.13 -20.60
CA THR A 326 13.15 -9.98 -21.11
C THR A 326 11.89 -9.19 -21.48
N LYS A 327 11.15 -9.72 -22.46
CA LYS A 327 9.84 -9.18 -22.84
C LYS A 327 8.84 -9.24 -21.68
N GLY A 328 8.89 -10.28 -20.85
CA GLY A 328 8.01 -10.46 -19.69
C GLY A 328 8.20 -9.36 -18.64
N GLU A 329 9.45 -9.06 -18.28
CA GLU A 329 9.80 -7.97 -17.35
C GLU A 329 9.38 -6.60 -17.87
N MET A 330 9.65 -6.33 -19.16
CA MET A 330 9.26 -5.07 -19.80
C MET A 330 7.73 -4.89 -19.78
N GLU A 331 6.97 -5.90 -20.22
CA GLU A 331 5.51 -5.83 -20.22
C GLU A 331 4.95 -5.68 -18.81
N PHE A 332 5.49 -6.43 -17.84
CA PHE A 332 5.11 -6.33 -16.43
C PHE A 332 5.25 -4.90 -15.91
N CYS A 333 6.43 -4.29 -16.05
CA CYS A 333 6.66 -2.94 -15.55
C CYS A 333 5.85 -1.88 -16.33
N LEU A 334 5.69 -2.01 -17.65
CA LEU A 334 4.86 -1.07 -18.44
C LEU A 334 3.39 -1.10 -18.03
N GLU A 335 2.82 -2.29 -17.82
CA GLU A 335 1.42 -2.43 -17.40
C GLU A 335 1.19 -1.88 -15.97
N ILE A 336 2.15 -2.08 -15.06
CA ILE A 336 2.10 -1.47 -13.72
C ILE A 336 2.19 0.05 -13.80
N MET A 337 3.15 0.57 -14.56
CA MET A 337 3.32 2.00 -14.75
C MET A 337 2.03 2.64 -15.26
N GLU A 338 1.36 2.00 -16.21
CA GLU A 338 0.09 2.45 -16.75
C GLU A 338 -1.07 2.33 -15.75
N ALA A 339 -1.11 1.27 -14.94
CA ALA A 339 -2.10 1.11 -13.88
C ALA A 339 -1.96 2.19 -12.79
N ILE A 340 -0.72 2.54 -12.40
CA ILE A 340 -0.43 3.63 -11.47
C ILE A 340 -0.83 4.97 -12.09
N ARG A 341 -0.50 5.19 -13.37
CA ARG A 341 -0.84 6.44 -14.09
C ARG A 341 -2.35 6.65 -14.18
N LYS A 342 -3.11 5.60 -14.50
CA LYS A 342 -4.58 5.58 -14.49
C LYS A 342 -5.19 5.52 -13.09
N GLN A 343 -4.35 5.37 -12.07
CA GLN A 343 -4.74 5.25 -10.68
C GLN A 343 -5.75 4.12 -10.43
N ILE A 344 -5.54 2.99 -11.07
CA ILE A 344 -6.36 1.77 -10.93
C ILE A 344 -5.59 0.64 -10.23
N PHE A 345 -4.45 0.98 -9.63
CA PHE A 345 -3.60 0.12 -8.82
C PHE A 345 -4.09 0.04 -7.37
#